data_AF-A0A6B2XLS8-F1
#
_entry.id   AF-A0A6B2XLS8-F1
#
_cell.length_a   1.000
_cell.length_b   1.000
_cell.length_c   1.000
_cell.angle_alpha   90.00
_cell.angle_beta   90.00
_cell.angle_gamma   90.00
#
_symmetry.space_group_name_H-M   'P 1'
#
loop_
_entity.id
_entity.type
_entity.pdbx_description
1 polymer ?
#
loop_
_entity_poly.entity_id
_entity_poly.type
_entity_poly.pdbx_seq_one_letter_code
_entity_poly.pdbx_strand_id
1 'polypeptide(L)'
;PSELELVGLYDAQPGDVGMHFLVAPSDTPLHGFTRAVITTVMAAVFADPATERVVVEPDVANTAVHALNEAVGFVPERQVTKPEKEALLSFCTRAQFEAATAAQGVSI
;
A
#
# COMPACT_ATOMS: atom_id res chain seq x y z
N PRO A 1 -0.68 -6.70 -14.12
CA PRO A 1 -1.18 -5.40 -14.65
C PRO A 1 -0.54 -5.09 -16.01
N SER A 2 -1.34 -4.77 -17.02
CA SER A 2 -0.88 -4.45 -18.39
C SER A 2 -0.91 -2.96 -18.73
N GLU A 3 -1.40 -2.12 -17.81
CA GLU A 3 -1.56 -0.67 -18.00
C GLU A 3 -1.02 0.10 -16.78
N LEU A 4 -0.57 1.33 -17.00
CA LEU A 4 -0.11 2.25 -15.95
C LEU A 4 -1.33 3.00 -15.37
N GLU A 5 -1.69 2.74 -14.11
CA GLU A 5 -2.97 3.18 -13.52
C GLU A 5 -3.08 4.69 -13.22
N LEU A 6 -1.95 5.40 -13.21
CA LEU A 6 -1.86 6.79 -12.74
C LEU A 6 -1.38 7.78 -13.81
N VAL A 7 -1.34 7.39 -15.09
CA VAL A 7 -0.85 8.24 -16.18
C VAL A 7 -1.66 9.53 -16.26
N GLY A 8 -0.97 10.68 -16.14
CA GLY A 8 -1.59 12.01 -16.19
C GLY A 8 -2.34 12.41 -14.91
N LEU A 9 -2.40 11.54 -13.91
CA LEU A 9 -2.99 11.82 -12.59
C LEU A 9 -1.91 12.03 -11.52
N TYR A 10 -0.70 11.53 -11.78
CA TYR A 10 0.44 11.58 -10.89
C TYR A 10 1.74 11.48 -11.72
N ASP A 11 2.73 12.32 -11.38
CA ASP A 11 4.06 12.28 -11.97
C ASP A 11 4.93 11.27 -11.23
N ALA A 12 5.01 10.06 -11.76
CA ALA A 12 5.81 8.98 -11.19
C ALA A 12 7.30 9.34 -11.14
N GLN A 13 7.92 9.04 -10.00
CA GLN A 13 9.34 9.28 -9.75
C GLN A 13 10.13 7.98 -9.93
N PRO A 14 11.43 8.05 -10.30
CA PRO A 14 12.30 6.87 -10.22
C PRO A 14 12.24 6.23 -8.83
N GLY A 15 12.13 4.91 -8.76
CA GLY A 15 12.02 4.18 -7.50
C GLY A 15 10.60 4.07 -6.92
N ASP A 16 9.59 4.65 -7.57
CA ASP A 16 8.19 4.38 -7.23
C ASP A 16 7.74 2.99 -7.71
N VAL A 17 7.06 2.26 -6.83
CA VAL A 17 6.44 0.96 -7.13
C VAL A 17 4.97 0.99 -6.73
N GLY A 18 4.08 0.62 -7.66
CA GLY A 18 2.66 0.43 -7.35
C GLY A 18 2.38 -0.94 -6.74
N MET A 19 1.39 -1.05 -5.85
CA MET A 19 0.99 -2.32 -5.24
C MET A 19 -0.54 -2.46 -5.18
N HIS A 20 -1.03 -3.58 -5.70
CA HIS A 20 -2.40 -4.07 -5.48
C HIS A 20 -2.35 -5.50 -4.99
N PHE A 21 -3.15 -5.85 -3.99
CA PHE A 21 -3.29 -7.23 -3.53
C PHE A 21 -4.74 -7.54 -3.17
N LEU A 22 -5.09 -8.81 -3.28
CA LEU A 22 -6.39 -9.34 -2.93
C LEU A 22 -6.18 -10.53 -2.01
N VAL A 23 -6.99 -10.62 -0.96
CA VAL A 23 -7.01 -11.77 -0.05
C VAL A 23 -8.27 -12.56 -0.34
N ALA A 24 -8.10 -13.85 -0.67
CA ALA A 24 -9.22 -14.74 -0.90
C ALA A 24 -10.06 -14.90 0.38
N PRO A 25 -11.40 -15.06 0.27
CA PRO A 25 -12.22 -15.39 1.42
C PRO A 25 -11.80 -16.73 2.04
N SER A 26 -11.98 -16.87 3.35
CA SER A 26 -11.65 -18.09 4.10
C SER A 26 -12.79 -18.45 5.04
N ASP A 27 -13.16 -19.73 5.06
CA ASP A 27 -14.13 -20.28 6.03
C ASP A 27 -13.55 -20.36 7.45
N THR A 28 -12.23 -20.25 7.59
CA THR A 28 -11.51 -20.21 8.87
C THR A 28 -10.78 -18.86 8.97
N PRO A 29 -11.41 -17.80 9.50
CA PRO A 29 -10.79 -16.49 9.59
C PRO A 29 -9.64 -16.50 10.60
N LEU A 30 -8.48 -16.00 10.17
CA LEU A 30 -7.31 -15.80 11.02
C LEU A 30 -7.22 -14.31 11.36
N HIS A 31 -7.26 -13.99 12.65
CA HIS A 31 -7.15 -12.61 13.10
C HIS A 31 -5.80 -12.00 12.67
N GLY A 32 -5.84 -10.81 12.07
CA GLY A 32 -4.65 -10.11 11.60
C GLY A 32 -4.06 -10.63 10.29
N PHE A 33 -4.68 -11.62 9.63
CA PHE A 33 -4.13 -12.25 8.42
C PHE A 33 -3.88 -11.25 7.28
N THR A 34 -4.87 -10.44 6.91
CA THR A 34 -4.72 -9.43 5.85
C THR A 34 -3.60 -8.44 6.16
N ARG A 35 -3.40 -8.09 7.44
CA ARG A 35 -2.29 -7.25 7.89
C ARG A 35 -0.95 -7.96 7.72
N ALA A 36 -0.84 -9.23 8.09
CA ALA A 36 0.37 -10.01 7.85
C ALA A 36 0.69 -10.11 6.34
N VAL A 37 -0.33 -10.27 5.49
CA VAL A 37 -0.17 -10.30 4.04
C VAL A 37 0.41 -8.98 3.52
N ILE A 38 -0.21 -7.82 3.82
CA ILE A 38 0.31 -6.53 3.34
C ILE A 38 1.71 -6.24 3.89
N THR A 39 2.00 -6.56 5.16
CA THR A 39 3.35 -6.41 5.72
C THR A 39 4.37 -7.26 4.97
N THR A 40 4.03 -8.50 4.62
CA THR A 40 4.90 -9.40 3.85
C THR A 40 5.12 -8.88 2.42
N VAL A 41 4.06 -8.40 1.76
CA VAL A 41 4.17 -7.81 0.42
C VAL A 41 5.06 -6.56 0.44
N MET A 42 4.84 -5.65 1.40
CA MET A 42 5.66 -4.45 1.56
C MET A 42 7.14 -4.78 1.80
N ALA A 43 7.42 -5.78 2.65
CA ALA A 43 8.78 -6.25 2.89
C ALA A 43 9.44 -6.81 1.62
N ALA A 44 8.69 -7.58 0.83
CA ALA A 44 9.17 -8.10 -0.45
C ALA A 44 9.43 -6.98 -1.47
N VAL A 45 8.57 -5.97 -1.54
CA VAL A 45 8.74 -4.80 -2.41
C VAL A 45 9.98 -3.99 -2.03
N PHE A 46 10.21 -3.78 -0.73
CA PHE A 46 11.39 -3.11 -0.22
C PHE A 46 12.65 -3.99 -0.18
N ALA A 47 12.57 -5.28 -0.45
CA ALA A 47 13.78 -6.11 -0.58
C ALA A 47 14.65 -5.65 -1.76
N ASP A 48 14.06 -5.02 -2.77
CA ASP A 48 14.80 -4.28 -3.79
C ASP A 48 15.27 -2.92 -3.23
N PRO A 49 16.59 -2.66 -3.15
CA PRO A 49 17.11 -1.37 -2.71
C PRO A 49 16.80 -0.22 -3.67
N ALA A 50 16.45 -0.49 -4.94
CA ALA A 50 16.02 0.53 -5.89
C ALA A 50 14.60 1.04 -5.63
N THR A 51 13.80 0.33 -4.82
CA THR A 51 12.50 0.80 -4.39
C THR A 51 12.66 1.84 -3.29
N GLU A 52 12.29 3.09 -3.60
CA GLU A 52 12.33 4.21 -2.67
C GLU A 52 10.97 4.42 -2.00
N ARG A 53 9.87 4.20 -2.72
CA ARG A 53 8.51 4.47 -2.26
C ARG A 53 7.47 3.57 -2.92
N VAL A 54 6.50 3.12 -2.12
CA VAL A 54 5.32 2.41 -2.61
C VAL A 54 4.15 3.39 -2.75
N VAL A 55 3.44 3.29 -3.87
CA VAL A 55 2.31 4.14 -4.24
C VAL A 55 1.04 3.30 -4.29
N VAL A 56 -0.04 3.79 -3.68
CA VAL A 56 -1.36 3.16 -3.74
C VAL A 56 -2.48 4.19 -3.93
N GLU A 57 -3.57 3.75 -4.55
CA GLU A 57 -4.73 4.56 -4.90
C GLU A 57 -6.05 3.84 -4.56
N PRO A 58 -6.27 3.45 -3.29
CA PRO A 58 -7.54 2.87 -2.88
C PRO A 58 -8.72 3.84 -3.09
N ASP A 59 -9.92 3.29 -3.28
CA ASP A 59 -11.15 4.10 -3.29
C ASP A 59 -11.30 4.88 -1.98
N VAL A 60 -11.68 6.16 -2.05
CA VAL A 60 -11.86 7.03 -0.87
C VAL A 60 -12.85 6.47 0.14
N ALA A 61 -13.86 5.73 -0.30
CA ALA A 61 -14.87 5.12 0.56
C ALA A 61 -14.39 3.83 1.25
N ASN A 62 -13.26 3.24 0.82
CA ASN A 62 -12.73 2.01 1.41
C ASN A 62 -11.91 2.28 2.68
N THR A 63 -12.60 2.69 3.75
CA THR A 63 -11.97 3.02 5.04
C THR A 63 -11.23 1.85 5.68
N ALA A 64 -11.63 0.61 5.42
CA ALA A 64 -10.95 -0.58 5.91
C ALA A 64 -9.54 -0.70 5.32
N VAL A 65 -9.36 -0.43 4.02
CA VAL A 65 -8.03 -0.48 3.40
C VAL A 65 -7.19 0.73 3.79
N HIS A 66 -7.79 1.89 4.05
CA HIS A 66 -7.07 3.07 4.55
C HIS A 66 -6.44 2.77 5.92
N ALA A 67 -7.22 2.21 6.85
CA ALA A 67 -6.71 1.80 8.16
C ALA A 67 -5.61 0.72 8.06
N LEU A 68 -5.75 -0.20 7.09
CA LEU A 68 -4.74 -1.23 6.83
C LEU A 68 -3.43 -0.65 6.30
N ASN A 69 -3.53 0.29 5.36
CA ASN A 69 -2.39 0.97 4.76
C ASN A 69 -1.68 1.85 5.81
N GLU A 70 -2.42 2.61 6.60
CA GLU A 70 -1.87 3.43 7.69
C GLU A 70 -1.10 2.57 8.70
N ALA A 71 -1.61 1.38 9.04
CA ALA A 71 -0.97 0.45 9.97
C ALA A 71 0.40 -0.07 9.49
N VAL A 72 0.73 0.06 8.20
CA VAL A 72 2.04 -0.28 7.63
C VAL A 72 2.80 0.93 7.10
N GLY A 73 2.42 2.14 7.53
CA GLY A 73 3.19 3.36 7.29
C GLY A 73 2.80 4.17 6.06
N PHE A 74 1.70 3.84 5.37
CA PHE A 74 1.21 4.72 4.31
C PHE A 74 0.67 6.03 4.88
N VAL A 75 1.00 7.12 4.19
CA VAL A 75 0.50 8.47 4.46
C VAL A 75 -0.33 8.93 3.26
N PRO A 76 -1.60 9.32 3.47
CA PRO A 76 -2.42 9.92 2.43
C PRO A 76 -1.84 11.26 1.96
N GLU A 77 -1.84 11.51 0.64
CA GLU A 77 -1.48 12.80 0.05
C GLU A 77 -2.74 13.58 -0.35
N ARG A 78 -3.47 13.09 -1.35
CA ARG A 78 -4.63 13.78 -1.94
C ARG A 78 -5.57 12.81 -2.65
N GLN A 79 -6.76 13.30 -2.96
CA GLN A 79 -7.69 12.57 -3.82
C GLN A 79 -7.36 12.77 -5.30
N VAL A 80 -7.58 11.73 -6.10
CA VAL A 80 -7.49 11.73 -7.56
C VAL A 80 -8.78 11.17 -8.14
N THR A 81 -9.39 11.93 -9.04
CA THR A 81 -10.57 11.49 -9.79
C THR A 81 -10.13 10.57 -10.93
N LYS A 82 -10.62 9.33 -10.90
CA LYS A 82 -10.51 8.37 -12.01
C LYS A 82 -11.90 8.16 -12.63
N PRO A 83 -12.00 7.76 -13.91
CA PRO A 83 -13.30 7.48 -14.53
C PRO A 83 -14.19 6.51 -13.75
N GLU A 84 -13.58 5.56 -13.04
CA GLU A 84 -14.25 4.49 -12.31
C GLU A 84 -14.42 4.74 -10.81
N LYS A 85 -13.67 5.68 -10.20
CA LYS A 85 -13.69 5.95 -8.75
C LYS A 85 -13.03 7.27 -8.37
N GLU A 86 -13.38 7.76 -7.18
CA GLU A 86 -12.54 8.72 -6.44
C GLU A 86 -11.51 7.94 -5.62
N ALA A 87 -10.23 8.16 -5.85
CA ALA A 87 -9.16 7.41 -5.20
C ALA A 87 -8.32 8.30 -4.29
N LEU A 88 -7.79 7.74 -3.20
CA LEU A 88 -6.91 8.42 -2.27
C LEU A 88 -5.46 8.04 -2.56
N LEU A 89 -4.73 8.92 -3.26
CA LEU A 89 -3.30 8.73 -3.53
C LEU A 89 -2.54 8.77 -2.20
N SER A 90 -1.82 7.69 -1.91
CA SER A 90 -1.10 7.51 -0.65
C SER A 90 0.27 6.91 -0.91
N PHE A 91 1.22 7.21 -0.02
CA PHE A 91 2.62 6.85 -0.18
C PHE A 91 3.18 6.19 1.07
N CYS A 92 4.05 5.20 0.90
CA CYS A 92 4.86 4.64 1.98
C CYS A 92 6.32 4.54 1.54
N THR A 93 7.22 5.18 2.27
CA THR A 93 8.67 5.04 2.12
C THR A 93 9.18 3.88 2.98
N ARG A 94 10.38 3.39 2.67
CA ARG A 94 11.05 2.35 3.47
C ARG A 94 11.13 2.73 4.95
N ALA A 95 11.55 3.95 5.24
CA ALA A 95 11.68 4.43 6.62
C ALA A 95 10.33 4.47 7.37
N GLN A 96 9.24 4.85 6.68
CA GLN A 96 7.91 4.84 7.27
C GLN A 96 7.44 3.41 7.56
N PHE A 97 7.64 2.48 6.63
CA PHE A 97 7.33 1.07 6.82
C PHE A 97 8.08 0.48 8.01
N GLU A 98 9.41 0.66 8.04
CA GLU A 98 10.26 0.16 9.13
C GLU A 98 9.86 0.74 10.49
N ALA A 99 9.55 2.03 10.57
CA ALA A 99 9.08 2.67 11.79
C ALA A 99 7.73 2.09 12.26
N ALA A 100 6.79 1.88 11.33
CA ALA A 100 5.48 1.34 11.62
C ALA A 100 5.55 -0.13 12.10
N THR A 101 6.40 -0.95 11.49
CA THR A 101 6.52 -2.38 11.83
C THR A 101 7.39 -2.64 13.06
N ALA A 102 8.43 -1.84 13.30
CA ALA A 102 9.26 -1.93 14.50
C ALA A 102 8.44 -1.69 15.78
N ALA A 103 7.50 -0.73 15.74
CA ALA A 103 6.58 -0.46 16.84
C ALA A 103 5.61 -1.61 17.14
N GLN A 104 5.44 -2.55 16.21
CA GLN A 104 4.50 -3.68 16.30
C GLN A 104 5.19 -4.98 16.76
N GLY A 105 6.50 -4.98 17.00
CA GLY A 105 7.25 -6.17 17.45
C GLY A 105 7.38 -7.28 16.41
N VAL A 106 7.16 -6.95 15.12
CA VAL A 106 7.32 -7.90 14.01
C VAL A 106 8.77 -7.80 13.51
N SER A 107 9.61 -8.75 13.90
CA SER A 107 10.89 -8.97 13.21
C SER A 107 10.60 -9.74 11.92
N ILE A 108 11.06 -9.20 10.79
CA ILE A 108 11.04 -9.84 9.46
C ILE A 108 12.37 -10.56 9.25
#